data_AF-A0A9X6SWL1-F1
#
_entry.id   AF-A0A9X6SWL1-F1
#
_cell.length_a   1.000
_cell.length_b   1.000
_cell.length_c   1.000
_cell.angle_alpha   90.00
_cell.angle_beta   90.00
_cell.angle_gamma   90.00
#
_symmetry.space_group_name_H-M   'P 1'
#
loop_
_entity.id
_entity.type
_entity.pdbx_description
1 polymer ?
#
loop_
_entity_poly.entity_id
_entity_poly.type
_entity_poly.pdbx_seq_one_letter_code
_entity_poly.pdbx_strand_id
1 'polypeptide(L)' 'MITKKDLIVLAIERDEKGNLSTWCSYCEQFHHHGVDEGHRVAHCVNEDSPYIHTGYVLRKMKLSGKEIVRKEN' A
#
# COMPACT_ATOMS: atom_id res chain seq x y z
N MET A 1 24.92 5.72 -10.38
CA MET A 1 23.52 6.08 -10.71
C MET A 1 22.63 5.02 -10.08
N ILE A 2 21.97 5.35 -8.95
CA ILE A 2 21.04 4.41 -8.32
C ILE A 2 19.77 4.46 -9.16
N THR A 3 19.43 3.35 -9.82
CA THR A 3 18.14 3.22 -10.49
C THR A 3 17.07 3.31 -9.41
N LYS A 4 16.34 4.44 -9.36
CA LYS A 4 15.19 4.62 -8.46
C LYS A 4 14.16 3.57 -8.87
N LYS A 5 14.21 2.40 -8.24
CA LYS A 5 13.13 1.44 -8.30
C LYS A 5 11.97 2.09 -7.58
N ASP A 6 10.87 2.34 -8.28
CA ASP A 6 9.68 2.93 -7.68
C ASP A 6 9.32 2.13 -6.42
N LEU A 7 9.09 2.85 -5.32
CA LEU A 7 8.65 2.24 -4.08
C LEU A 7 7.22 1.75 -4.31
N ILE A 8 7.06 0.43 -4.46
CA ILE A 8 5.75 -0.19 -4.65
C ILE A 8 5.19 -0.52 -3.28
N VAL A 9 4.03 0.03 -2.97
CA VAL A 9 3.29 -0.21 -1.74
C VAL A 9 2.07 -1.05 -2.09
N LEU A 10 2.01 -2.23 -1.48
CA LEU A 10 0.95 -3.20 -1.73
C LEU A 10 -0.30 -2.86 -0.91
N ALA A 11 -1.46 -3.05 -1.53
CA ALA A 11 -2.75 -2.78 -0.92
C ALA A 11 -3.70 -3.97 -1.05
N ILE A 12 -4.58 -4.12 -0.06
CA ILE A 12 -5.69 -5.07 -0.07
C ILE A 12 -7.01 -4.32 -0.22
N GLU A 13 -8.01 -4.96 -0.84
CA GLU A 13 -9.37 -4.43 -0.84
C GLU A 13 -9.98 -4.58 0.56
N ARG A 14 -10.56 -3.50 1.08
CA ARG A 14 -11.05 -3.40 2.46
C ARG A 14 -12.58 -3.44 2.59
N ASP A 15 -13.29 -3.26 1.48
CA ASP A 15 -14.76 -3.26 1.42
C ASP A 15 -15.27 -3.68 0.04
N GLU A 16 -16.58 -3.93 -0.07
CA GLU A 16 -17.26 -4.34 -1.31
C GLU A 16 -17.19 -3.28 -2.42
N LYS A 17 -16.86 -2.03 -2.09
CA LYS A 17 -16.63 -0.97 -3.07
C LYS A 17 -15.24 -1.05 -3.69
N GLY A 18 -14.39 -1.96 -3.22
CA GLY A 18 -13.03 -2.15 -3.71
C GLY A 18 -12.04 -1.10 -3.19
N ASN A 19 -12.39 -0.36 -2.13
CA ASN A 19 -11.47 0.61 -1.56
C ASN A 19 -10.25 -0.09 -0.96
N LEU A 20 -9.13 0.61 -0.89
CA LEU A 20 -7.85 0.00 -0.57
C LEU A 20 -7.37 0.34 0.84
N SER A 21 -6.73 -0.64 1.48
CA SER A 21 -5.95 -0.46 2.69
C SER A 21 -4.50 -0.87 2.43
N THR A 22 -3.56 -0.07 2.91
CA THR A 22 -2.14 -0.40 2.88
C THR A 22 -1.48 -0.20 4.24
N TRP A 23 -0.58 -1.10 4.61
CA TRP A 23 0.21 -0.98 5.83
C TRP A 23 1.45 -0.12 5.57
N CYS A 24 1.68 0.89 6.40
CA CYS A 24 2.91 1.68 6.36
C CYS A 24 3.80 1.32 7.55
N SER A 25 4.96 0.72 7.30
CA SER A 25 5.92 0.36 8.38
C SER A 25 6.52 1.56 9.10
N TYR A 26 6.41 2.78 8.55
CA TYR A 26 6.93 4.00 9.19
C TYR A 26 5.89 4.71 10.06
N CYS A 27 4.61 4.58 9.72
CA CYS A 27 3.51 5.10 10.53
C CYS A 27 2.94 4.03 11.49
N GLU A 28 3.34 2.77 11.32
CA GLU A 28 2.85 1.61 12.07
C GLU A 28 1.32 1.51 12.10
N GLN A 29 0.67 1.85 10.98
CA GLN A 29 -0.79 1.82 10.85
C GLN A 29 -1.24 1.55 9.41
N PHE A 30 -2.53 1.24 9.26
CA PHE A 30 -3.18 1.17 7.96
C PHE A 30 -3.59 2.54 7.44
N HIS A 31 -3.26 2.81 6.18
CA HIS A 31 -3.74 3.96 5.42
C HIS A 31 -4.83 3.52 4.43
N HIS A 32 -5.86 4.34 4.30
CA HIS A 32 -7.01 4.05 3.44
C HIS A 32 -7.02 4.92 2.19
N HIS A 33 -7.35 4.29 1.07
CA HIS A 33 -7.45 4.92 -0.24
C HIS A 33 -8.75 4.50 -0.93
N GLY A 34 -9.11 5.24 -1.97
CA GLY A 34 -10.12 4.81 -2.93
C GLY A 34 -9.67 3.58 -3.73
N VAL A 35 -10.43 3.24 -4.77
CA VAL A 35 -10.25 2.01 -5.56
C VAL A 35 -9.00 2.01 -6.45
N ASP A 36 -8.44 3.19 -6.72
CA ASP A 36 -7.45 3.40 -7.76
C ASP A 36 -6.01 3.07 -7.31
N GLU A 37 -5.30 2.36 -8.17
CA GLU A 37 -3.84 2.21 -8.12
C GLU A 37 -3.12 3.46 -8.63
N GLY A 38 -1.80 3.53 -8.47
CA GLY A 38 -0.96 4.55 -9.10
C GLY A 38 -0.08 5.32 -8.13
N HIS A 39 0.61 6.34 -8.64
CA HIS A 39 1.54 7.16 -7.86
C HIS A 39 0.80 8.02 -6.84
N ARG A 40 1.31 8.05 -5.61
CA ARG A 40 0.77 8.79 -4.47
C ARG A 40 1.85 9.64 -3.83
N VAL A 41 1.49 10.85 -3.46
CA VAL A 41 2.28 11.68 -2.53
C VAL A 41 2.13 11.07 -1.14
N ALA A 42 3.25 10.93 -0.42
CA ALA A 42 3.23 10.41 0.94
C ALA A 42 2.98 11.53 1.94
N HIS A 43 2.21 11.22 2.99
CA HIS A 43 1.98 12.09 4.15
C HIS A 43 2.51 11.44 5.43
N CYS A 44 3.60 10.68 5.31
CA CYS A 44 4.22 10.06 6.48
C CYS A 44 4.77 11.15 7.39
N VAL A 45 4.53 11.00 8.69
CA VAL A 45 5.06 11.92 9.72
C VAL A 45 6.50 11.61 10.11
N ASN A 46 7.00 10.42 9.73
CA ASN A 46 8.37 10.00 9.97
C ASN A 46 9.27 10.53 8.85
N GLU A 47 10.18 11.44 9.19
CA GLU A 47 11.10 12.09 8.25
C GLU A 47 12.14 11.12 7.64
N ASP A 48 12.40 9.98 8.29
CA ASP A 48 13.27 8.93 7.75
C ASP A 48 12.56 8.05 6.71
N SER A 49 11.26 8.25 6.50
CA SER A 49 10.52 7.49 5.50
C SER A 49 10.93 7.88 4.09
N PRO A 50 11.44 6.96 3.25
CA PRO A 50 11.79 7.28 1.88
C PRO A 50 10.57 7.71 1.04
N TYR A 51 9.36 7.40 1.51
CA TYR A 51 8.11 7.81 0.88
C TYR A 51 7.94 9.33 0.83
N ILE A 52 8.40 10.09 1.83
CA ILE A 52 8.19 11.55 1.85
C ILE A 52 8.97 12.27 0.74
N HIS A 53 10.06 11.67 0.26
CA HIS A 53 10.92 12.26 -0.77
C HIS A 53 10.51 11.89 -2.20
N THR A 54 9.85 10.75 -2.38
CA THR A 54 9.59 10.19 -3.73
C THR A 54 8.13 9.88 -3.99
N GLY A 55 7.29 9.88 -2.96
CA GLY A 55 6.02 9.18 -3.00
C GLY A 55 6.22 7.66 -3.17
N TYR A 56 5.16 7.00 -3.59
CA TYR A 56 5.14 5.56 -3.86
C TYR A 56 4.08 5.22 -4.91
N VAL A 57 4.15 4.02 -5.48
CA VAL A 57 3.12 3.48 -6.37
C VAL A 57 2.27 2.49 -5.57
N LEU A 58 1.00 2.84 -5.36
CA LEU A 58 0.01 1.97 -4.74
C LEU A 58 -0.42 0.90 -5.75
N ARG A 59 -0.34 -0.38 -5.36
CA ARG A 59 -0.72 -1.51 -6.21
C ARG A 59 -1.50 -2.55 -5.41
N LYS A 60 -2.62 -3.01 -5.94
CA LYS A 60 -3.42 -4.10 -5.37
C LYS A 60 -2.60 -5.38 -5.35
N MET A 61 -2.66 -6.11 -4.24
CA MET A 61 -2.09 -7.44 -4.14
C MET A 61 -2.85 -8.39 -5.07
N LYS A 62 -2.14 -8.96 -6.05
CA LYS A 62 -2.63 -10.12 -6.79
C LYS A 62 -2.26 -11.36 -6.00
N LEU A 63 -3.18 -11.86 -5.20
CA LEU A 63 -3.08 -13.21 -4.64
C LEU A 63 -3.30 -14.16 -5.82
N SER A 64 -2.30 -14.99 -6.14
CA SER A 64 -2.28 -15.87 -7.33
C SER A 64 -3.30 -17.01 -7.28
N GLY A 65 -4.58 -16.72 -7.05
CA GLY A 65 -5.68 -17.69 -7.04
C GLY A 65 -5.73 -18.60 -5.81
N LYS A 66 -4.89 -18.38 -4.78
CA LYS A 66 -5.09 -19.01 -3.48
C LYS A 66 -6.09 -18.17 -2.70
N GLU A 67 -7.35 -18.64 -2.63
CA GLU A 67 -8.33 -18.10 -1.70
C GLU A 67 -7.72 -18.14 -0.29
N ILE A 68 -7.58 -16.96 0.32
CA ILE A 68 -7.28 -16.87 1.74
C ILE A 68 -8.61 -17.04 2.45
N VAL A 69 -8.97 -18.30 2.71
CA VAL A 69 -10.13 -18.61 3.54
C VAL A 69 -9.82 -18.13 4.96
N ARG A 70 -10.71 -17.32 5.54
CA ARG A 70 -10.64 -17.01 6.97
C ARG A 70 -10.58 -18.33 7.73
N LYS A 71 -9.52 -18.54 8.50
CA LYS A 71 -9.48 -19.64 9.46
C LYS A 71 -10.37 -19.22 10.63
N GLU A 72 -11.55 -19.81 10.72
CA GLU A 72 -12.36 -19.73 11.94
C GLU A 72 -11.59 -20.44 13.06
N ASN A 73 -11.56 -19.81 14.24
CA ASN A 73 -10.93 -20.34 15.46
C ASN A 73 -11.84 -21.38 16.11
#